data_AF-K2C0K9-F1
#
_entry.id   AF-K2C0K9-F1
#
_cell.length_a   1.000
_cell.length_b   1.000
_cell.length_c   1.000
_cell.angle_alpha   90.00
_cell.angle_beta   90.00
_cell.angle_gamma   90.00
#
_symmetry.space_group_name_H-M   'P 1'
#
loop_
_entity.id
_entity.type
_entity.pdbx_description
1 polymer ?
#
loop_
_entity_poly.entity_id
_entity_poly.type
_entity_poly.pdbx_seq_one_letter_code
_entity_poly.pdbx_strand_id
1 'polypeptide(L)'
;MDRKKIMHIYLPDNKMPKAWYNLAVDMPWNLPLPVDGETGKVYKLDKMSRIYTKEASKIELLIGEYKKNKFIKIPKEVLTLYKKYRPNPIYRAKGLEEYLGYSGKIYYKREDQNPAGSHKPNTSIPQAYYGVQHKGVNTLITDTGAGQWGASVALSCN
;
A
#
# COMPACT_ATOMS: atom_id res chain seq x y z
N MET A 1 16.94 -14.89 28.27
CA MET A 1 16.72 -13.50 27.81
C MET A 1 15.57 -12.91 28.61
N ASP A 2 15.81 -11.81 29.32
CA ASP A 2 14.77 -11.10 30.07
C ASP A 2 13.74 -10.47 29.11
N ARG A 3 12.48 -10.95 29.15
CA ARG A 3 11.39 -10.46 28.30
C ARG A 3 11.06 -8.99 28.56
N LYS A 4 11.48 -8.41 29.70
CA LYS A 4 11.29 -6.99 30.04
C LYS A 4 12.08 -6.02 29.17
N LYS A 5 13.02 -6.50 28.33
CA LYS A 5 13.79 -5.63 27.42
C LYS A 5 13.09 -5.34 26.08
N ILE A 6 12.00 -6.03 25.76
CA ILE A 6 11.30 -5.93 24.47
C ILE A 6 10.39 -4.69 24.45
N MET A 7 10.74 -3.69 23.66
CA MET A 7 9.94 -2.47 23.47
C MET A 7 9.15 -2.59 22.17
N HIS A 8 7.86 -2.91 22.28
CA HIS A 8 6.90 -2.82 21.19
C HIS A 8 6.10 -1.52 21.33
N ILE A 9 5.98 -0.77 20.23
CA ILE A 9 5.20 0.46 20.16
C ILE A 9 3.99 0.18 19.30
N TYR A 10 2.81 0.21 19.94
CA TYR A 10 1.52 0.04 19.28
C TYR A 10 0.87 1.41 19.07
N LEU A 11 0.26 1.60 17.91
CA LEU A 11 -0.59 2.75 17.64
C LEU A 11 -2.04 2.36 17.97
N PRO A 12 -2.76 3.10 18.82
CA PRO A 12 -4.18 2.83 19.05
C PRO A 12 -5.02 3.00 17.78
N ASP A 13 -6.07 2.18 17.61
CA ASP A 13 -6.94 2.20 16.43
C ASP A 13 -7.56 3.57 16.14
N ASN A 14 -7.91 4.32 17.18
CA ASN A 14 -8.47 5.67 17.05
C ASN A 14 -7.47 6.71 16.50
N LYS A 15 -6.17 6.38 16.48
CA LYS A 15 -5.10 7.17 15.89
C LYS A 15 -4.67 6.66 14.51
N MET A 16 -5.32 5.62 13.98
CA MET A 16 -4.99 5.10 12.64
C MET A 16 -5.22 6.19 11.57
N PRO A 17 -4.25 6.41 10.66
CA PRO A 17 -4.42 7.35 9.56
C PRO A 17 -5.65 7.05 8.71
N LYS A 18 -6.33 8.10 8.25
CA LYS A 18 -7.56 8.01 7.43
C LYS A 18 -7.34 8.44 5.98
N ALA A 19 -6.10 8.75 5.61
CA ALA A 19 -5.69 9.18 4.29
C ALA A 19 -4.35 8.54 3.91
N TRP A 20 -4.17 8.19 2.64
CA TRP A 20 -2.87 7.91 2.05
C TRP A 20 -2.15 9.22 1.76
N TYR A 21 -0.83 9.17 1.81
CA TYR A 21 0.02 10.28 1.44
C TYR A 21 0.41 10.18 -0.04
N ASN A 22 0.16 11.23 -0.80
CA ASN A 22 0.54 11.32 -2.20
C ASN A 22 1.85 12.09 -2.32
N LEU A 23 2.95 11.37 -2.58
CA LEU A 23 4.26 12.00 -2.72
C LEU A 23 4.38 12.82 -4.03
N ALA A 24 3.57 12.52 -5.05
CA ALA A 24 3.67 13.16 -6.37
C ALA A 24 3.56 14.68 -6.33
N VAL A 25 2.77 15.23 -5.40
CA VAL A 25 2.52 16.67 -5.28
C VAL A 25 3.66 17.43 -4.60
N ASP A 26 4.53 16.72 -3.89
CA ASP A 26 5.65 17.27 -3.14
C ASP A 26 6.99 17.06 -3.88
N MET A 27 6.99 16.34 -5.01
CA MET A 27 8.20 16.13 -5.79
C MET A 27 8.68 17.44 -6.41
N PRO A 28 10.01 17.73 -6.39
CA PRO A 28 10.55 18.94 -7.00
C PRO A 28 10.59 18.87 -8.54
N TRP A 29 10.17 17.76 -9.14
CA TRP A 29 10.04 17.58 -10.58
C TRP A 29 8.67 16.97 -10.93
N ASN A 30 8.25 17.15 -12.18
CA ASN A 30 7.07 16.49 -12.70
C ASN A 30 7.33 15.00 -12.87
N LEU A 31 6.54 14.15 -12.22
CA LEU A 31 6.61 12.71 -12.45
C LEU A 31 6.29 12.38 -13.91
N PRO A 32 7.12 11.56 -14.58
CA PRO A 32 6.82 11.09 -15.92
C PRO A 32 5.54 10.26 -15.89
N LEU A 33 4.63 10.54 -16.82
CA LEU A 33 3.39 9.79 -16.95
C LEU A 33 3.60 8.55 -17.83
N PRO A 34 2.84 7.46 -17.59
CA PRO A 34 2.86 6.29 -18.46
C PRO A 34 2.57 6.65 -19.91
N VAL A 35 3.47 6.26 -20.81
CA VAL A 35 3.32 6.46 -22.26
C VAL A 35 3.09 5.14 -22.97
N ASP A 36 2.38 5.22 -24.08
CA ASP A 36 2.24 4.16 -25.05
C ASP A 36 3.57 3.97 -25.80
N GLY A 37 4.07 2.74 -25.84
CA GLY A 37 5.39 2.42 -26.38
C GLY A 37 5.53 2.56 -27.90
N GLU A 38 4.42 2.50 -28.64
CA GLU A 38 4.45 2.65 -30.10
C GLU A 38 4.35 4.13 -30.50
N THR A 39 3.49 4.88 -29.80
CA THR A 39 3.18 6.26 -30.17
C THR A 39 3.96 7.31 -29.39
N GLY A 40 4.59 6.93 -28.27
CA GLY A 40 5.26 7.84 -27.34
C GLY A 40 4.32 8.82 -26.61
N LYS A 41 3.00 8.67 -26.77
CA LYS A 41 1.99 9.56 -26.16
C LYS A 41 1.55 9.01 -24.82
N VAL A 42 1.23 9.90 -23.89
CA VAL A 42 0.65 9.52 -22.58
C VAL A 42 -0.63 8.70 -22.79
N TYR A 43 -0.79 7.63 -22.02
CA TYR A 43 -1.99 6.81 -22.06
C TYR A 43 -3.25 7.63 -21.77
N LYS A 44 -4.28 7.47 -22.60
CA LYS A 44 -5.62 7.94 -22.26
C LYS A 44 -6.22 7.04 -21.18
N LEU A 45 -7.01 7.62 -20.28
CA LEU A 45 -7.68 6.90 -19.19
C LEU A 45 -8.42 5.66 -19.69
N ASP A 46 -9.23 5.78 -20.74
CA ASP A 46 -10.01 4.66 -21.28
C ASP A 46 -9.15 3.51 -21.82
N LYS A 47 -7.94 3.82 -22.33
CA LYS A 47 -7.01 2.79 -22.81
C LYS A 47 -6.36 2.07 -21.63
N MET A 48 -5.90 2.82 -20.63
CA MET A 48 -5.28 2.26 -19.42
C MET A 48 -6.26 1.46 -18.56
N SER A 49 -7.52 1.90 -18.49
CA SER A 49 -8.60 1.25 -17.74
C SER A 49 -9.09 -0.08 -18.35
N ARG A 50 -8.52 -0.50 -19.49
CA ARG A 50 -8.71 -1.88 -20.00
C ARG A 50 -7.86 -2.90 -19.28
N ILE A 51 -6.77 -2.46 -18.65
CA ILE A 51 -5.80 -3.32 -17.95
C ILE A 51 -5.93 -3.12 -16.45
N TYR A 52 -5.96 -1.86 -16.00
CA TYR A 52 -6.09 -1.50 -14.59
C TYR A 52 -7.52 -1.09 -14.25
N THR A 53 -7.86 -1.08 -12.97
CA THR A 53 -9.12 -0.46 -12.53
C THR A 53 -9.13 1.02 -12.92
N LYS A 54 -10.32 1.59 -13.10
CA LYS A 54 -10.45 3.00 -13.47
C LYS A 54 -9.79 3.91 -12.43
N GLU A 55 -9.89 3.55 -11.16
CA GLU A 55 -9.29 4.33 -10.09
C GLU A 55 -7.76 4.21 -10.05
N ALA A 56 -7.21 2.99 -10.20
CA ALA A 56 -5.77 2.81 -10.35
C ALA A 56 -5.22 3.58 -11.56
N SER A 57 -5.94 3.56 -12.68
CA SER A 57 -5.57 4.33 -13.88
C SER A 57 -5.53 5.83 -13.63
N LYS A 58 -6.45 6.39 -12.83
CA LYS A 58 -6.41 7.81 -12.45
C LYS A 58 -5.23 8.15 -11.55
N ILE A 59 -4.85 7.25 -10.65
CA ILE A 59 -3.69 7.41 -9.76
C ILE A 59 -2.42 7.50 -10.61
N GLU A 60 -2.19 6.52 -11.49
CA GLU A 60 -1.00 6.46 -12.35
C GLU A 60 -0.91 7.63 -13.35
N LEU A 61 -2.06 8.09 -13.87
CA LEU A 61 -2.13 9.22 -14.80
C LEU A 61 -2.20 10.58 -14.10
N LEU A 62 -2.15 10.62 -12.76
CA LEU A 62 -2.32 11.81 -11.95
C LEU A 62 -3.54 12.65 -12.39
N ILE A 63 -4.72 12.02 -12.46
CA ILE A 63 -5.97 12.66 -12.88
C ILE A 63 -6.76 13.15 -11.67
N GLY A 64 -7.33 14.36 -11.75
CA GLY A 64 -8.23 14.87 -10.73
C GLY A 64 -7.51 15.17 -9.41
N GLU A 65 -7.95 14.56 -8.32
CA GLU A 65 -7.37 14.79 -6.99
C GLU A 65 -5.92 14.31 -6.88
N TYR A 66 -5.53 13.26 -7.62
CA TYR A 66 -4.18 12.70 -7.57
C TYR A 66 -3.10 13.65 -8.08
N LYS A 67 -3.47 14.69 -8.84
CA LYS A 67 -2.54 15.75 -9.29
C LYS A 67 -2.28 16.82 -8.25
N LYS A 68 -3.21 17.03 -7.32
CA LYS A 68 -3.29 18.26 -6.51
C LYS A 68 -3.26 17.98 -5.01
N ASN A 69 -3.82 16.86 -4.59
CA ASN A 69 -4.07 16.59 -3.18
C ASN A 69 -2.92 15.78 -2.59
N LYS A 70 -2.36 16.31 -1.49
CA LYS A 70 -1.31 15.68 -0.67
C LYS A 70 -1.81 14.48 0.13
N PHE A 71 -3.07 14.53 0.54
CA PHE A 71 -3.73 13.47 1.29
C PHE A 71 -4.95 12.98 0.54
N ILE A 72 -4.96 11.69 0.20
CA ILE A 72 -6.08 11.03 -0.47
C ILE A 72 -6.85 10.24 0.58
N LYS A 73 -8.14 10.51 0.74
CA LYS A 73 -8.97 9.83 1.74
C LYS A 73 -9.03 8.33 1.45
N ILE A 74 -8.81 7.52 2.49
CA ILE A 74 -8.97 6.06 2.38
C ILE A 74 -10.48 5.75 2.43
N PRO A 75 -11.04 4.97 1.48
CA PRO A 75 -12.42 4.53 1.53
C PRO A 75 -12.76 3.82 2.86
N LYS A 76 -13.99 3.97 3.34
CA LYS A 76 -14.41 3.45 4.66
C LYS A 76 -14.32 1.92 4.71
N GLU A 77 -14.64 1.26 3.61
CA GLU A 77 -14.58 -0.19 3.44
C GLU A 77 -13.12 -0.66 3.52
N VAL A 78 -12.21 0.04 2.83
CA VAL A 78 -10.77 -0.24 2.89
C VAL A 78 -10.22 -0.02 4.31
N LEU A 79 -10.61 1.05 5.00
CA LEU A 79 -10.25 1.26 6.40
C LEU A 79 -10.75 0.12 7.31
N THR A 80 -11.96 -0.37 7.07
CA THR A 80 -12.53 -1.50 7.82
C THR A 80 -11.72 -2.77 7.61
N LEU A 81 -11.29 -3.04 6.37
CA LEU A 81 -10.44 -4.19 6.07
C LEU A 81 -9.04 -4.04 6.67
N TYR A 82 -8.44 -2.86 6.61
CA TYR A 82 -7.15 -2.59 7.25
C TYR A 82 -7.18 -2.87 8.74
N LYS A 83 -8.25 -2.52 9.47
CA LYS A 83 -8.37 -2.76 10.91
C LYS A 83 -8.26 -4.23 11.33
N LYS A 84 -8.44 -5.19 10.40
CA LYS A 84 -8.26 -6.61 10.69
C LYS A 84 -6.80 -6.96 11.06
N TYR A 85 -5.82 -6.15 10.64
CA TYR A 85 -4.40 -6.42 10.89
C TYR A 85 -3.54 -5.16 11.09
N ARG A 86 -4.07 -3.96 10.80
CA ARG A 86 -3.42 -2.66 11.04
C ARG A 86 -4.04 -2.01 12.29
N PRO A 87 -3.26 -1.16 12.99
CA PRO A 87 -1.89 -0.77 12.70
C PRO A 87 -0.84 -1.80 13.17
N ASN A 88 0.10 -2.13 12.29
CA ASN A 88 1.24 -2.97 12.66
C ASN A 88 2.14 -2.25 13.68
N PRO A 89 2.72 -2.96 14.65
CA PRO A 89 3.60 -2.35 15.64
C PRO A 89 4.97 -1.94 15.10
N ILE A 90 5.69 -1.12 15.86
CA ILE A 90 7.11 -0.82 15.67
C ILE A 90 7.89 -1.46 16.80
N TYR A 91 8.92 -2.22 16.47
CA TYR A 91 9.72 -2.95 17.46
C TYR A 91 11.11 -2.31 17.55
N ARG A 92 11.68 -2.24 18.76
CA ARG A 92 13.08 -1.84 18.94
C ARG A 92 14.00 -3.07 18.94
N ALA A 93 15.04 -3.03 18.11
CA ALA A 93 15.97 -4.15 17.92
C ALA A 93 17.16 -4.10 18.89
N LYS A 94 16.92 -4.08 20.21
CA LYS A 94 18.01 -3.97 21.22
C LYS A 94 19.08 -5.05 21.11
N GLY A 95 18.69 -6.30 20.83
CA GLY A 95 19.68 -7.38 20.67
C GLY A 95 20.59 -7.16 19.46
N LEU A 96 20.08 -6.54 18.39
CA LEU A 96 20.88 -6.14 17.24
C LEU A 96 21.76 -4.93 17.56
N GLU A 97 21.22 -3.94 18.30
CA GLU A 97 22.00 -2.81 18.82
C GLU A 97 23.21 -3.30 19.64
N GLU A 98 22.97 -4.23 20.60
CA GLU A 98 24.01 -4.84 21.45
C GLU A 98 25.03 -5.65 20.62
N TYR A 99 24.57 -6.50 19.70
CA TYR A 99 25.45 -7.31 18.84
C TYR A 99 26.38 -6.46 17.96
N LEU A 100 25.88 -5.34 17.44
CA LEU A 100 26.65 -4.44 16.57
C LEU A 100 27.54 -3.45 17.36
N GLY A 101 27.39 -3.37 18.69
CA GLY A 101 27.99 -2.28 19.48
C GLY A 101 27.45 -0.89 19.08
N TYR A 102 26.23 -0.83 18.54
CA TYR A 102 25.64 0.40 18.03
C TYR A 102 25.01 1.23 19.15
N SER A 103 25.45 2.47 19.31
CA SER A 103 24.97 3.39 20.34
C SER A 103 23.62 4.06 20.02
N GLY A 104 23.18 3.97 18.76
CA GLY A 104 21.89 4.50 18.32
C GLY A 104 20.73 3.56 18.62
N LYS A 105 19.55 3.88 18.07
CA LYS A 105 18.34 3.08 18.21
C LYS A 105 17.91 2.53 16.85
N ILE A 106 17.65 1.23 16.78
CA ILE A 106 17.18 0.55 15.57
C ILE A 106 15.73 0.14 15.78
N TYR A 107 14.87 0.59 14.86
CA TYR A 107 13.44 0.27 14.87
C TYR A 107 13.03 -0.41 13.57
N TYR A 108 12.11 -1.35 13.67
CA TYR A 108 11.56 -2.05 12.52
C TYR A 108 10.03 -2.01 12.57
N LYS A 109 9.42 -1.61 11.45
CA LYS A 109 7.97 -1.58 11.26
C LYS A 109 7.52 -2.97 10.83
N ARG A 110 6.71 -3.62 11.65
CA ARG A 110 6.31 -5.04 11.49
C ARG A 110 5.22 -5.25 10.43
N GLU A 111 5.47 -4.87 9.19
CA GLU A 111 4.52 -5.10 8.09
C GLU A 111 4.33 -6.59 7.74
N ASP A 112 5.10 -7.48 8.37
CA ASP A 112 5.01 -8.93 8.26
C ASP A 112 3.89 -9.55 9.12
N GLN A 113 3.22 -8.80 10.00
CA GLN A 113 2.26 -9.35 10.98
C GLN A 113 0.82 -9.54 10.48
N ASN A 114 0.60 -9.57 9.17
CA ASN A 114 -0.69 -9.90 8.58
C ASN A 114 -0.68 -11.30 7.97
N PRO A 115 -1.85 -11.88 7.61
CA PRO A 115 -1.92 -13.24 7.07
C PRO A 115 -1.10 -13.48 5.77
N ALA A 116 -0.81 -12.43 4.99
CA ALA A 116 0.04 -12.52 3.80
C ALA A 116 1.54 -12.33 4.10
N GLY A 117 1.90 -12.05 5.36
CA GLY A 117 3.29 -11.97 5.81
C GLY A 117 4.10 -10.80 5.23
N SER A 118 3.45 -9.77 4.67
CA SER A 118 4.16 -8.65 4.02
C SER A 118 3.31 -7.38 3.91
N HIS A 119 3.88 -6.26 3.47
CA HIS A 119 3.13 -5.00 3.27
C HIS A 119 2.17 -5.02 2.07
N LYS A 120 2.18 -6.07 1.25
CA LYS A 120 1.45 -6.13 -0.03
C LYS A 120 -0.08 -6.01 0.10
N PRO A 121 -0.76 -6.50 1.16
CA PRO A 121 -2.18 -6.23 1.40
C PRO A 121 -2.54 -4.74 1.46
N ASN A 122 -1.58 -3.88 1.79
CA ASN A 122 -1.82 -2.43 1.80
C ASN A 122 -2.21 -1.91 0.41
N THR A 123 -1.79 -2.56 -0.68
CA THR A 123 -2.21 -2.17 -2.05
C THR A 123 -3.16 -3.16 -2.71
N SER A 124 -3.07 -4.47 -2.44
CA SER A 124 -4.02 -5.43 -3.04
C SER A 124 -5.45 -5.22 -2.55
N ILE A 125 -5.66 -4.83 -1.29
CA ILE A 125 -6.99 -4.54 -0.75
C ILE A 125 -7.67 -3.36 -1.47
N PRO A 126 -7.07 -2.15 -1.56
CA PRO A 126 -7.70 -1.07 -2.30
C PRO A 126 -7.85 -1.39 -3.79
N GLN A 127 -6.92 -2.12 -4.41
CA GLN A 127 -7.09 -2.54 -5.80
C GLN A 127 -8.28 -3.49 -5.98
N ALA A 128 -8.46 -4.47 -5.08
CA ALA A 128 -9.62 -5.35 -5.10
C ALA A 128 -10.92 -4.59 -4.83
N TYR A 129 -10.92 -3.66 -3.87
CA TYR A 129 -12.04 -2.76 -3.62
C TYR A 129 -12.42 -1.96 -4.87
N TYR A 130 -11.46 -1.30 -5.55
CA TYR A 130 -11.77 -0.56 -6.77
C TYR A 130 -12.15 -1.47 -7.94
N GLY A 131 -11.66 -2.72 -7.94
CA GLY A 131 -12.05 -3.76 -8.89
C GLY A 131 -13.55 -4.05 -8.80
N VAL A 132 -14.06 -4.36 -7.61
CA VAL A 132 -15.49 -4.66 -7.41
C VAL A 132 -16.41 -3.46 -7.67
N GLN A 133 -15.91 -2.23 -7.55
CA GLN A 133 -16.65 -1.02 -7.92
C GLN A 133 -16.76 -0.83 -9.45
N HIS A 134 -15.90 -1.50 -10.23
CA HIS A 134 -15.99 -1.48 -11.69
C HIS A 134 -17.10 -2.42 -12.14
N LYS A 135 -18.13 -1.88 -12.80
CA LYS A 135 -19.28 -2.67 -13.29
C LYS A 135 -18.82 -3.89 -14.11
N GLY A 136 -19.30 -5.07 -13.72
CA GLY A 136 -19.04 -6.32 -14.43
C GLY A 136 -17.72 -7.01 -14.09
N VAL A 137 -16.88 -6.44 -13.22
CA VAL A 137 -15.64 -7.11 -12.76
C VAL A 137 -15.96 -8.01 -11.57
N ASN A 138 -15.82 -9.32 -11.78
CA ASN A 138 -15.98 -10.35 -10.75
C ASN A 138 -14.67 -11.14 -10.48
N THR A 139 -13.62 -10.86 -11.27
CA THR A 139 -12.37 -11.61 -11.26
C THR A 139 -11.21 -10.63 -11.39
N LEU A 140 -10.17 -10.83 -10.57
CA LEU A 140 -8.89 -10.13 -10.71
C LEU A 140 -7.84 -11.11 -11.21
N ILE A 141 -7.07 -10.68 -12.20
CA ILE A 141 -5.95 -11.45 -12.75
C ILE A 141 -4.67 -10.70 -12.39
N THR A 142 -3.68 -11.45 -11.90
CA THR A 142 -2.36 -10.93 -11.60
C THR A 142 -1.30 -11.97 -11.88
N ASP A 143 -0.07 -11.54 -12.14
CA ASP A 143 1.09 -12.41 -12.08
C ASP A 143 1.54 -12.61 -10.62
N THR A 144 2.41 -13.59 -10.40
CA THR A 144 3.20 -13.70 -9.17
C THR A 144 4.41 -14.57 -9.42
N GLY A 145 5.57 -14.17 -8.90
CA GLY A 145 6.76 -15.01 -8.85
C GLY A 145 6.73 -15.94 -7.63
N ALA A 146 7.51 -15.63 -6.60
CA ALA A 146 7.60 -16.43 -5.37
C ALA A 146 6.29 -16.62 -4.59
N GLY A 147 5.23 -15.85 -4.88
CA GLY A 147 3.88 -16.09 -4.34
C GLY A 147 3.35 -15.02 -3.39
N GLN A 148 4.19 -14.13 -2.84
CA GLN A 148 3.72 -13.14 -1.84
C GLN A 148 2.64 -12.18 -2.39
N TRP A 149 2.77 -11.77 -3.66
CA TRP A 149 1.78 -10.90 -4.29
C TRP A 149 0.48 -11.65 -4.59
N GLY A 150 0.58 -12.84 -5.19
CA GLY A 150 -0.58 -13.71 -5.40
C GLY A 150 -1.34 -14.01 -4.10
N ALA A 151 -0.63 -14.33 -3.01
CA ALA A 151 -1.25 -14.55 -1.69
C ALA A 151 -1.97 -13.31 -1.16
N SER A 152 -1.42 -12.11 -1.38
CA SER A 152 -2.03 -10.85 -0.96
C SER A 152 -3.29 -10.54 -1.75
N VAL A 153 -3.26 -10.74 -3.07
CA VAL A 153 -4.44 -10.58 -3.94
C VAL A 153 -5.52 -11.60 -3.60
N ALA A 154 -5.15 -12.88 -3.43
CA ALA A 154 -6.08 -13.93 -3.00
C ALA A 154 -6.76 -13.60 -1.66
N LEU A 155 -5.99 -13.14 -0.66
CA LEU A 155 -6.52 -12.67 0.62
C LEU A 155 -7.48 -11.47 0.46
N SER A 156 -7.22 -10.59 -0.52
CA SER A 156 -8.02 -9.38 -0.74
C SER A 156 -9.34 -9.65 -1.47
N CYS A 157 -9.43 -10.77 -2.18
CA CYS A 157 -10.61 -11.22 -2.91
C CYS A 157 -11.52 -12.16 -2.09
N ASN A 158 -11.12 -12.51 -0.86
CA ASN A 158 -11.87 -13.37 0.07
C ASN A 158 -12.69 -12.54 1.06
#